data_AF-A0A9P8P593-F1
#
_entry.id   AF-A0A9P8P593-F1
#
_cell.length_a   1.000
_cell.length_b   1.000
_cell.length_c   1.000
_cell.angle_alpha   90.00
_cell.angle_beta   90.00
_cell.angle_gamma   90.00
#
_symmetry.space_group_name_H-M   'P 1'
#
loop_
_entity.id
_entity.type
_entity.pdbx_description
1 polymer ?
#
loop_
_entity_poly.entity_id
_entity_poly.type
_entity_poly.pdbx_seq_one_letter_code
_entity_poly.pdbx_strand_id
1 'polypeptide(L)'
;MKLSRSLLLVFLALVAQADEVVRPEYTPLELQTDAFFEQFNDSWASRWKASHSKRDNNFVYRGEWSVEEPVVNPGFKGDKGLVVKTEAAHHAISAVLPTPFDNTDNTLVFQYEVKLQKGLECGGAYVKLLSAEGGPSDSKEFNNDSPYQVMFGPDKCGMSNKVHFIIRRKNPVTGEYEEKHLKTPPMGRVVKTTSLYTLIIKPNQDFEIRINGEVAKAGSLLDSRYFDLTPPKEIDDPNDEKPADWVEDEMIPDPDAKKPEDWDEDAPYLIVDPTASKPDDWDEDAEAYIPDPDAVKPEYWDDEEDGEWLAPKIPNPFCEEHGCGPWTAPKIRNPEYKGKWTPELIENPAYIGPWAPRKIANPEYYEDPTPSNLEPIGALGFELWTMTDSILFDNIYLGHSIEEAEFIGNKTFVPKVEIEEQVAASNAPKAPFEPEKPQEFDTDKSVISDLFDNGVGYLSKVYASGKLYWADFLEDPAPTLLNRPGEAFLFSSVAVGTLTTIFALSATLVSIVSSLVTSPAPQPVKKTETAPKIELIDEKATATESKINETEAVKRG
;
A
#
# COMPACT_ATOMS: atom_id res chain seq x y z
N MET A 1 26.07 12.04 -30.04
CA MET A 1 24.93 12.62 -30.80
C MET A 1 23.79 12.89 -29.83
N LYS A 2 22.98 13.94 -30.05
CA LYS A 2 21.83 14.27 -29.18
C LYS A 2 20.63 13.37 -29.51
N LEU A 3 19.98 12.82 -28.48
CA LEU A 3 18.65 12.23 -28.55
C LEU A 3 18.00 12.32 -27.16
N SER A 4 17.23 13.37 -26.93
CA SER A 4 16.30 13.47 -25.78
C SER A 4 15.36 14.67 -25.98
N ARG A 5 14.12 14.54 -25.48
CA ARG A 5 13.09 15.60 -25.36
C ARG A 5 12.41 16.11 -26.65
N SER A 6 11.84 15.21 -27.44
CA SER A 6 10.81 15.58 -28.45
C SER A 6 9.58 14.66 -28.49
N LEU A 7 9.44 13.70 -27.57
CA LEU A 7 8.27 12.79 -27.53
C LEU A 7 7.11 13.27 -26.63
N LEU A 8 7.28 14.34 -25.84
CA LEU A 8 6.30 14.74 -24.82
C LEU A 8 5.32 15.85 -25.26
N LEU A 9 5.24 16.17 -26.56
CA LEU A 9 4.49 17.32 -27.08
C LEU A 9 3.50 16.99 -28.23
N VAL A 10 3.23 15.71 -28.49
CA VAL A 10 2.23 15.28 -29.50
C VAL A 10 0.86 14.96 -28.86
N PHE A 11 0.79 14.83 -27.54
CA PHE A 11 -0.39 14.31 -26.82
C PHE A 11 -1.53 15.32 -26.57
N LEU A 12 -1.58 16.46 -27.25
CA LEU A 12 -2.59 17.50 -27.02
C LEU A 12 -3.20 18.13 -28.29
N ALA A 13 -3.22 17.39 -29.39
CA ALA A 13 -3.83 17.82 -30.65
C ALA A 13 -4.61 16.71 -31.38
N LEU A 14 -5.50 16.02 -30.67
CA LEU A 14 -6.53 15.16 -31.27
C LEU A 14 -7.86 15.28 -30.50
N VAL A 15 -8.64 16.29 -30.90
CA VAL A 15 -10.07 16.37 -30.60
C VAL A 15 -10.81 16.28 -31.94
N ALA A 16 -11.87 15.45 -31.96
CA ALA A 16 -12.83 15.32 -33.05
C ALA A 16 -12.38 14.62 -34.35
N GLN A 17 -11.94 13.37 -34.25
CA GLN A 17 -12.53 12.29 -35.05
C GLN A 17 -12.82 11.10 -34.14
N ALA A 18 -14.06 10.64 -34.12
CA ALA A 18 -14.47 9.45 -33.37
C ALA A 18 -14.27 8.22 -34.25
N ASP A 19 -13.01 7.94 -34.57
CA ASP A 19 -12.64 6.66 -35.15
C ASP A 19 -12.82 5.57 -34.08
N GLU A 20 -13.57 4.54 -34.43
CA GLU A 20 -13.83 3.39 -33.55
C GLU A 20 -12.49 2.71 -33.21
N VAL A 21 -12.19 2.57 -31.91
CA VAL A 21 -10.90 2.02 -31.45
C VAL A 21 -10.70 0.64 -32.05
N VAL A 22 -9.61 0.47 -32.80
CA VAL A 22 -9.35 -0.76 -33.56
C VAL A 22 -9.03 -1.90 -32.58
N ARG A 23 -10.00 -2.81 -32.40
CA ARG A 23 -9.85 -4.05 -31.64
C ARG A 23 -9.44 -5.21 -32.58
N PRO A 24 -8.16 -5.62 -32.62
CA PRO A 24 -7.76 -6.82 -33.36
C PRO A 24 -8.44 -8.09 -32.81
N GLU A 25 -8.63 -9.08 -33.68
CA GLU A 25 -9.16 -10.40 -33.31
C GLU A 25 -8.16 -11.13 -32.39
N TYR A 26 -8.71 -11.77 -31.35
CA TYR A 26 -7.95 -12.56 -30.40
C TYR A 26 -7.34 -13.80 -31.04
N THR A 27 -6.11 -14.12 -30.66
CA THR A 27 -5.41 -15.34 -31.05
C THR A 27 -4.84 -15.98 -29.78
N PRO A 28 -5.28 -17.21 -29.42
CA PRO A 28 -4.70 -17.94 -28.30
C PRO A 28 -3.18 -18.10 -28.44
N LEU A 29 -2.48 -18.10 -27.30
CA LEU A 29 -1.03 -18.17 -27.23
C LEU A 29 -0.61 -19.60 -26.87
N GLU A 30 0.01 -20.31 -27.82
CA GLU A 30 0.55 -21.65 -27.57
C GLU A 30 1.93 -21.55 -26.90
N LEU A 31 2.09 -22.20 -25.73
CA LEU A 31 3.37 -22.38 -25.06
C LEU A 31 4.08 -23.65 -25.56
N GLN A 32 5.41 -23.68 -25.47
CA GLN A 32 6.23 -24.85 -25.85
C GLN A 32 6.62 -25.71 -24.64
N THR A 33 6.13 -25.37 -23.44
CA THR A 33 6.43 -26.01 -22.17
C THR A 33 5.21 -26.75 -21.60
N ASP A 34 5.44 -27.65 -20.66
CA ASP A 34 4.38 -28.32 -19.88
C ASP A 34 3.78 -27.44 -18.75
N ALA A 35 4.00 -26.12 -18.77
CA ALA A 35 3.41 -25.18 -17.81
C ALA A 35 1.87 -25.16 -17.93
N PHE A 36 1.17 -24.97 -16.81
CA PHE A 36 -0.27 -24.80 -16.85
C PHE A 36 -0.60 -23.40 -17.36
N PHE A 37 -1.41 -23.31 -18.42
CA PHE A 37 -1.87 -22.04 -18.97
C PHE A 37 -3.35 -22.13 -19.40
N GLU A 38 -4.19 -21.30 -18.80
CA GLU A 38 -5.63 -21.21 -19.09
C GLU A 38 -5.97 -19.83 -19.66
N GLN A 39 -6.60 -19.85 -20.83
CA GLN A 39 -7.08 -18.67 -21.58
C GLN A 39 -8.57 -18.78 -21.94
N PHE A 40 -9.31 -19.57 -21.17
CA PHE A 40 -10.77 -19.75 -21.25
C PHE A 40 -11.34 -19.97 -22.66
N ASN A 41 -10.66 -20.80 -23.44
CA ASN A 41 -11.17 -21.29 -24.72
C ASN A 41 -12.47 -22.12 -24.53
N ASP A 42 -13.17 -22.44 -25.63
CA ASP A 42 -14.50 -23.09 -25.58
C ASP A 42 -14.52 -24.48 -24.88
N SER A 43 -13.37 -25.05 -24.52
CA SER A 43 -13.25 -26.29 -23.72
C SER A 43 -13.07 -26.08 -22.20
N TRP A 44 -13.09 -24.83 -21.71
CA TRP A 44 -12.91 -24.51 -20.28
C TRP A 44 -13.81 -25.32 -19.33
N ALA A 45 -15.07 -25.57 -19.73
CA ALA A 45 -16.08 -26.24 -18.92
C ALA A 45 -15.79 -27.74 -18.66
N SER A 46 -14.82 -28.35 -19.36
CA SER A 46 -14.33 -29.69 -19.02
C SER A 46 -13.16 -29.68 -18.01
N ARG A 47 -12.54 -28.51 -17.79
CA ARG A 47 -11.43 -28.32 -16.83
C ARG A 47 -11.90 -27.73 -15.50
N TRP A 48 -12.81 -26.77 -15.55
CA TRP A 48 -13.30 -26.04 -14.37
C TRP A 48 -14.63 -26.62 -13.85
N LYS A 49 -14.67 -26.93 -12.55
CA LYS A 49 -15.84 -27.44 -11.85
C LYS A 49 -16.30 -26.41 -10.80
N ALA A 50 -17.53 -25.92 -10.94
CA ALA A 50 -18.18 -25.12 -9.91
C ALA A 50 -18.51 -25.99 -8.69
N SER A 51 -18.43 -25.40 -7.50
CA SER A 51 -18.79 -26.02 -6.23
C SER A 51 -20.08 -25.41 -5.71
N HIS A 52 -20.96 -26.26 -5.21
CA HIS A 52 -22.23 -25.91 -4.57
C HIS A 52 -22.29 -26.39 -3.11
N SER A 53 -21.12 -26.71 -2.56
CA SER A 53 -20.93 -27.08 -1.16
C SER A 53 -21.36 -25.97 -0.19
N LYS A 54 -21.42 -26.34 1.10
CA LYS A 54 -21.61 -25.38 2.18
C LYS A 54 -20.27 -24.81 2.61
N ARG A 55 -20.24 -23.50 2.87
CA ARG A 55 -19.13 -22.81 3.53
C ARG A 55 -19.18 -23.03 5.04
N ASP A 56 -20.38 -22.89 5.60
CA ASP A 56 -20.70 -23.17 7.00
C ASP A 56 -22.19 -23.56 7.12
N ASN A 57 -22.75 -23.52 8.34
CA ASN A 57 -24.16 -23.85 8.56
C ASN A 57 -25.16 -22.90 7.85
N ASN A 58 -24.73 -21.68 7.50
CA ASN A 58 -25.59 -20.61 7.00
C ASN A 58 -25.32 -20.27 5.51
N PHE A 59 -24.08 -20.41 5.04
CA PHE A 59 -23.66 -19.98 3.70
C PHE A 59 -23.36 -21.15 2.75
N VAL A 60 -23.76 -20.99 1.49
CA VAL A 60 -23.63 -21.96 0.40
C VAL A 60 -23.00 -21.27 -0.81
N TYR A 61 -22.12 -21.94 -1.54
CA TYR A 61 -21.57 -21.43 -2.80
C TYR A 61 -22.64 -21.47 -3.89
N ARG A 62 -23.36 -20.36 -4.05
CA ARG A 62 -24.46 -20.19 -5.03
C ARG A 62 -24.06 -19.31 -6.22
N GLY A 63 -22.89 -18.71 -6.17
CA GLY A 63 -22.42 -17.78 -7.18
C GLY A 63 -22.22 -18.44 -8.54
N GLU A 64 -22.73 -17.79 -9.58
CA GLU A 64 -22.70 -18.25 -10.96
C GLU A 64 -21.44 -17.77 -11.70
N TRP A 65 -21.02 -18.57 -12.68
CA TRP A 65 -19.82 -18.35 -13.48
C TRP A 65 -20.15 -18.48 -14.97
N SER A 66 -19.57 -17.63 -15.81
CA SER A 66 -19.66 -17.75 -17.27
C SER A 66 -18.37 -17.31 -17.95
N VAL A 67 -18.06 -17.87 -19.11
CA VAL A 67 -16.95 -17.39 -19.95
C VAL A 67 -17.49 -16.50 -21.07
N GLU A 68 -17.13 -15.22 -21.04
CA GLU A 68 -17.67 -14.17 -21.93
C GLU A 68 -16.62 -13.08 -22.22
N GLU A 69 -16.84 -12.29 -23.29
CA GLU A 69 -16.02 -11.10 -23.56
C GLU A 69 -16.30 -10.00 -22.52
N PRO A 70 -15.29 -9.17 -22.17
CA PRO A 70 -15.51 -7.99 -21.34
C PRO A 70 -16.46 -6.99 -22.02
N VAL A 71 -17.41 -6.45 -21.26
CA VAL A 71 -18.36 -5.41 -21.71
C VAL A 71 -17.80 -4.02 -21.47
N VAL A 72 -17.10 -3.80 -20.35
CA VAL A 72 -16.50 -2.50 -20.00
C VAL A 72 -15.07 -2.43 -20.52
N ASN A 73 -14.75 -1.36 -21.24
CA ASN A 73 -13.45 -1.10 -21.87
C ASN A 73 -12.87 -2.35 -22.57
N PRO A 74 -13.57 -2.99 -23.52
CA PRO A 74 -13.12 -4.25 -24.12
C PRO A 74 -11.74 -4.14 -24.81
N GLY A 75 -10.91 -5.16 -24.64
CA GLY A 75 -9.59 -5.29 -25.28
C GLY A 75 -9.69 -5.94 -26.66
N PHE A 76 -8.99 -7.05 -26.88
CA PHE A 76 -9.10 -7.85 -28.10
C PHE A 76 -10.55 -8.30 -28.37
N LYS A 77 -10.87 -8.61 -29.63
CA LYS A 77 -12.19 -9.12 -30.04
C LYS A 77 -12.23 -10.64 -30.00
N GLY A 78 -13.26 -11.23 -29.39
CA GLY A 78 -13.33 -12.68 -29.14
C GLY A 78 -12.47 -13.17 -27.96
N ASP A 79 -11.85 -12.27 -27.21
CA ASP A 79 -11.07 -12.55 -26.00
C ASP A 79 -12.02 -12.71 -24.81
N LYS A 80 -12.17 -13.95 -24.33
CA LYS A 80 -13.12 -14.31 -23.27
C LYS A 80 -12.35 -14.65 -21.99
N GLY A 81 -12.85 -14.21 -20.85
CA GLY A 81 -12.37 -14.63 -19.54
C GLY A 81 -13.46 -15.27 -18.70
N LEU A 82 -13.09 -15.88 -17.59
CA LEU A 82 -14.01 -16.41 -16.59
C LEU A 82 -14.59 -15.27 -15.74
N VAL A 83 -15.90 -15.09 -15.81
CA VAL A 83 -16.61 -13.97 -15.18
C VAL A 83 -17.50 -14.46 -14.03
N VAL A 84 -17.40 -13.74 -12.91
CA VAL A 84 -18.28 -13.82 -11.73
C VAL A 84 -19.62 -13.14 -12.05
N LYS A 85 -20.75 -13.83 -11.94
CA LYS A 85 -22.06 -13.31 -12.40
C LYS A 85 -23.06 -12.96 -11.31
N THR A 86 -22.85 -13.34 -10.05
CA THR A 86 -23.80 -13.07 -8.97
C THR A 86 -23.26 -11.98 -8.03
N GLU A 87 -24.02 -10.91 -7.82
CA GLU A 87 -23.71 -9.90 -6.80
C GLU A 87 -24.02 -10.43 -5.39
N ALA A 88 -23.27 -9.99 -4.39
CA ALA A 88 -23.44 -10.33 -2.96
C ALA A 88 -23.51 -11.85 -2.66
N ALA A 89 -22.63 -12.64 -3.29
CA ALA A 89 -22.65 -14.10 -3.18
C ALA A 89 -21.26 -14.73 -2.95
N HIS A 90 -21.28 -15.91 -2.33
CA HIS A 90 -20.13 -16.81 -2.26
C HIS A 90 -20.01 -17.61 -3.56
N HIS A 91 -18.82 -17.57 -4.16
CA HIS A 91 -18.47 -18.25 -5.40
C HIS A 91 -17.34 -19.25 -5.13
N ALA A 92 -17.47 -20.47 -5.64
CA ALA A 92 -16.40 -21.46 -5.62
C ALA A 92 -16.32 -22.17 -6.97
N ILE A 93 -15.13 -22.16 -7.60
CA ILE A 93 -14.82 -22.92 -8.81
C ILE A 93 -13.35 -23.33 -8.77
N SER A 94 -13.03 -24.52 -9.28
CA SER A 94 -11.65 -25.01 -9.33
C SER A 94 -11.36 -25.87 -10.56
N ALA A 95 -10.09 -25.90 -10.94
CA ALA A 95 -9.55 -26.75 -12.01
C ALA A 95 -8.42 -27.62 -11.46
N VAL A 96 -8.49 -28.92 -11.73
CA VAL A 96 -7.45 -29.89 -11.35
C VAL A 96 -6.32 -29.81 -12.38
N LEU A 97 -5.07 -29.76 -11.91
CA LEU A 97 -3.90 -29.77 -12.78
C LEU A 97 -3.71 -31.18 -13.36
N PRO A 98 -3.34 -31.34 -14.65
CA PRO A 98 -3.09 -32.66 -15.25
C PRO A 98 -2.00 -33.46 -14.52
N THR A 99 -1.01 -32.75 -13.97
CA THR A 99 0.06 -33.26 -13.11
C THR A 99 0.21 -32.32 -11.91
N PRO A 100 0.40 -32.83 -10.68
CA PRO A 100 0.72 -31.97 -9.54
C PRO A 100 1.97 -31.13 -9.81
N PHE A 101 1.87 -29.83 -9.56
CA PHE A 101 2.97 -28.88 -9.68
C PHE A 101 3.81 -28.91 -8.40
N ASP A 102 5.10 -29.17 -8.54
CA ASP A 102 6.08 -29.23 -7.45
C ASP A 102 7.20 -28.22 -7.75
N ASN A 103 7.43 -27.30 -6.82
CA ASN A 103 8.46 -26.27 -6.93
C ASN A 103 9.67 -26.52 -6.03
N THR A 104 9.82 -27.73 -5.47
CA THR A 104 11.00 -28.13 -4.69
C THR A 104 12.28 -27.80 -5.45
N ASP A 105 13.13 -26.97 -4.83
CA ASP A 105 14.41 -26.48 -5.35
C ASP A 105 14.32 -25.74 -6.71
N ASN A 106 13.12 -25.29 -7.08
CA ASN A 106 12.83 -24.56 -8.32
C ASN A 106 12.01 -23.29 -8.05
N THR A 107 11.88 -22.42 -9.04
CA THR A 107 11.06 -21.20 -8.93
C THR A 107 9.59 -21.56 -9.12
N LEU A 108 8.70 -21.04 -8.28
CA LEU A 108 7.27 -20.97 -8.55
C LEU A 108 6.97 -19.61 -9.18
N VAL A 109 6.36 -19.60 -10.36
CA VAL A 109 5.82 -18.41 -11.00
C VAL A 109 4.34 -18.62 -11.24
N PHE A 110 3.51 -17.81 -10.58
CA PHE A 110 2.06 -17.83 -10.74
C PHE A 110 1.58 -16.44 -11.20
N GLN A 111 0.87 -16.39 -12.32
CA GLN A 111 0.46 -15.15 -12.97
C GLN A 111 -0.97 -15.24 -13.49
N TYR A 112 -1.73 -14.14 -13.41
CA TYR A 112 -3.06 -14.05 -14.02
C TYR A 112 -3.52 -12.60 -14.19
N GLU A 113 -4.48 -12.40 -15.08
CA GLU A 113 -5.16 -11.13 -15.33
C GLU A 113 -6.47 -11.05 -14.54
N VAL A 114 -6.75 -9.88 -13.96
CA VAL A 114 -8.02 -9.54 -13.29
C VAL A 114 -8.57 -8.26 -13.90
N LYS A 115 -9.85 -8.26 -14.28
CA LYS A 115 -10.56 -7.07 -14.76
C LYS A 115 -11.81 -6.81 -13.93
N LEU A 116 -11.81 -5.68 -13.24
CA LEU A 116 -12.89 -5.26 -12.34
C LEU A 116 -13.88 -4.35 -13.09
N GLN A 117 -14.70 -4.92 -13.98
CA GLN A 117 -15.50 -4.16 -14.94
C GLN A 117 -16.43 -3.12 -14.28
N LYS A 118 -17.09 -3.48 -13.18
CA LYS A 118 -17.89 -2.55 -12.34
C LYS A 118 -17.07 -1.83 -11.26
N GLY A 119 -15.80 -2.18 -11.06
CA GLY A 119 -15.00 -1.86 -9.87
C GLY A 119 -15.03 -3.00 -8.83
N LEU A 120 -14.56 -2.72 -7.62
CA LEU A 120 -14.58 -3.66 -6.49
C LEU A 120 -14.75 -2.90 -5.18
N GLU A 121 -15.94 -2.94 -4.60
CA GLU A 121 -16.26 -2.20 -3.36
C GLU A 121 -15.89 -3.01 -2.12
N CYS A 122 -16.46 -4.22 -2.04
CA CYS A 122 -16.15 -5.25 -1.06
C CYS A 122 -16.16 -6.63 -1.72
N GLY A 123 -14.98 -7.20 -1.96
CA GLY A 123 -14.82 -8.56 -2.46
C GLY A 123 -13.37 -8.95 -2.71
N GLY A 124 -13.15 -10.26 -2.78
CA GLY A 124 -11.89 -10.86 -3.21
C GLY A 124 -11.85 -11.12 -4.71
N ALA A 125 -10.67 -11.01 -5.30
CA ALA A 125 -10.37 -11.46 -6.66
C ALA A 125 -9.01 -12.19 -6.69
N TYR A 126 -8.80 -13.08 -5.71
CA TYR A 126 -7.59 -13.87 -5.51
C TYR A 126 -7.74 -15.33 -5.94
N VAL A 127 -6.61 -16.03 -6.12
CA VAL A 127 -6.57 -17.46 -6.41
C VAL A 127 -5.93 -18.22 -5.25
N LYS A 128 -6.45 -19.42 -4.96
CA LYS A 128 -5.81 -20.40 -4.08
C LYS A 128 -5.13 -21.47 -4.93
N LEU A 129 -3.84 -21.71 -4.69
CA LEU A 129 -3.09 -22.85 -5.21
C LEU A 129 -3.32 -24.02 -4.25
N LEU A 130 -4.20 -24.93 -4.62
CA LEU A 130 -4.70 -26.01 -3.76
C LEU A 130 -3.66 -27.13 -3.65
N SER A 131 -3.50 -27.70 -2.45
CA SER A 131 -2.63 -28.88 -2.24
C SER A 131 -3.08 -30.04 -3.12
N ALA A 132 -2.20 -31.02 -3.37
CA ALA A 132 -2.53 -32.23 -4.13
C ALA A 132 -3.80 -32.95 -3.62
N GLU A 133 -4.02 -32.93 -2.31
CA GLU A 133 -5.20 -33.46 -1.61
C GLU A 133 -6.39 -32.49 -1.46
N GLY A 134 -6.20 -31.21 -1.81
CA GLY A 134 -7.19 -30.14 -1.66
C GLY A 134 -8.05 -29.86 -2.90
N GLY A 135 -7.66 -30.41 -4.05
CA GLY A 135 -8.46 -30.37 -5.28
C GLY A 135 -9.81 -31.11 -5.13
N PRO A 136 -10.81 -30.77 -5.96
CA PRO A 136 -12.11 -31.44 -5.92
C PRO A 136 -11.98 -32.92 -6.30
N SER A 137 -12.71 -33.77 -5.58
CA SER A 137 -12.81 -35.21 -5.83
C SER A 137 -14.26 -35.64 -6.06
N ASP A 138 -14.49 -36.93 -6.31
CA ASP A 138 -15.84 -37.50 -6.43
C ASP A 138 -16.65 -37.43 -5.12
N SER A 139 -15.97 -37.28 -3.98
CA SER A 139 -16.59 -37.26 -2.64
C SER A 139 -16.48 -35.92 -1.91
N LYS A 140 -15.62 -34.99 -2.36
CA LYS A 140 -15.42 -33.69 -1.73
C LYS A 140 -15.37 -32.57 -2.79
N GLU A 141 -16.31 -31.63 -2.69
CA GLU A 141 -16.27 -30.39 -3.46
C GLU A 141 -15.35 -29.34 -2.82
N PHE A 142 -14.90 -28.38 -3.61
CA PHE A 142 -13.99 -27.32 -3.21
C PHE A 142 -14.68 -26.28 -2.31
N ASN A 143 -14.11 -25.97 -1.15
CA ASN A 143 -14.63 -24.96 -0.22
C ASN A 143 -13.50 -24.19 0.51
N ASN A 144 -13.89 -23.37 1.49
CA ASN A 144 -12.99 -22.65 2.40
C ASN A 144 -11.99 -23.56 3.14
N ASP A 145 -12.42 -24.77 3.50
CA ASP A 145 -11.61 -25.74 4.26
C ASP A 145 -10.77 -26.66 3.35
N SER A 146 -10.80 -26.47 2.03
CA SER A 146 -9.93 -27.20 1.10
C SER A 146 -8.46 -26.81 1.33
N PRO A 147 -7.57 -27.78 1.61
CA PRO A 147 -6.15 -27.51 1.78
C PRO A 147 -5.54 -26.78 0.57
N TYR A 148 -4.81 -25.71 0.86
CA TYR A 148 -4.06 -24.93 -0.12
C TYR A 148 -2.68 -24.59 0.41
N GLN A 149 -1.75 -24.33 -0.51
CA GLN A 149 -0.36 -23.96 -0.22
C GLN A 149 -0.17 -22.45 -0.26
N VAL A 150 -0.77 -21.78 -1.26
CA VAL A 150 -0.68 -20.33 -1.44
C VAL A 150 -2.06 -19.73 -1.72
N MET A 151 -2.36 -18.58 -1.14
CA MET A 151 -3.42 -17.68 -1.60
C MET A 151 -2.79 -16.38 -2.07
N PHE A 152 -3.08 -15.97 -3.31
CA PHE A 152 -2.47 -14.81 -3.95
C PHE A 152 -3.45 -14.00 -4.79
N GLY A 153 -3.53 -12.69 -4.53
CA GLY A 153 -4.31 -11.77 -5.35
C GLY A 153 -4.95 -10.59 -4.65
N PRO A 154 -5.55 -9.66 -5.41
CA PRO A 154 -6.25 -8.50 -4.86
C PRO A 154 -7.47 -8.89 -4.02
N ASP A 155 -7.64 -8.18 -2.90
CA ASP A 155 -8.80 -8.18 -2.02
C ASP A 155 -9.02 -6.75 -1.52
N LYS A 156 -10.27 -6.30 -1.65
CA LYS A 156 -10.66 -4.92 -1.40
C LYS A 156 -12.01 -4.93 -0.70
N CYS A 157 -12.08 -4.46 0.54
CA CYS A 157 -13.34 -4.24 1.25
C CYS A 157 -13.27 -3.03 2.18
N GLY A 158 -14.22 -2.10 2.02
CA GLY A 158 -14.21 -0.83 2.74
C GLY A 158 -12.90 -0.07 2.51
N MET A 159 -12.18 0.27 3.58
CA MET A 159 -10.86 0.91 3.51
C MET A 159 -9.69 -0.07 3.32
N SER A 160 -9.90 -1.38 3.50
CA SER A 160 -8.86 -2.38 3.29
C SER A 160 -8.67 -2.63 1.79
N ASN A 161 -7.46 -2.39 1.27
CA ASN A 161 -7.04 -2.73 -0.08
C ASN A 161 -5.66 -3.39 -0.04
N LYS A 162 -5.58 -4.67 -0.39
CA LYS A 162 -4.33 -5.44 -0.36
C LYS A 162 -4.27 -6.48 -1.47
N VAL A 163 -3.06 -6.80 -1.92
CA VAL A 163 -2.77 -8.06 -2.61
C VAL A 163 -2.35 -9.06 -1.56
N HIS A 164 -3.20 -10.05 -1.28
CA HIS A 164 -2.83 -11.16 -0.40
C HIS A 164 -1.62 -11.89 -0.97
N PHE A 165 -0.71 -12.26 -0.08
CA PHE A 165 0.24 -13.34 -0.28
C PHE A 165 0.30 -14.09 1.04
N ILE A 166 -0.36 -15.25 1.07
CA ILE A 166 -0.49 -16.11 2.24
C ILE A 166 0.13 -17.45 1.86
N ILE A 167 1.07 -17.93 2.67
CA ILE A 167 1.62 -19.29 2.56
C ILE A 167 1.06 -20.10 3.71
N ARG A 168 0.58 -21.31 3.43
CA ARG A 168 0.21 -22.26 4.49
C ARG A 168 1.42 -23.13 4.82
N ARG A 169 1.84 -23.20 6.08
CA ARG A 169 2.94 -24.07 6.53
C ARG A 169 2.44 -25.03 7.59
N LYS A 170 2.94 -26.27 7.51
CA LYS A 170 2.74 -27.28 8.55
C LYS A 170 3.78 -27.13 9.64
N ASN A 171 3.36 -27.04 10.89
CA ASN A 171 4.27 -27.16 12.02
C ASN A 171 4.65 -28.65 12.17
N PRO A 172 5.94 -29.03 12.07
CA PRO A 172 6.37 -30.43 12.15
C PRO A 172 6.27 -31.02 13.57
N VAL A 173 6.11 -30.18 14.60
CA VAL A 173 5.96 -30.62 16.00
C VAL A 173 4.50 -30.95 16.32
N THR A 174 3.58 -30.03 16.02
CA THR A 174 2.13 -30.22 16.31
C THR A 174 1.41 -30.99 15.19
N GLY A 175 1.92 -30.93 13.96
CA GLY A 175 1.28 -31.47 12.75
C GLY A 175 0.20 -30.57 12.15
N GLU A 176 -0.10 -29.42 12.78
CA GLU A 176 -1.13 -28.48 12.35
C GLU A 176 -0.65 -27.56 11.23
N TYR A 177 -1.58 -27.04 10.43
CA TYR A 177 -1.29 -26.10 9.34
C TYR A 177 -1.72 -24.68 9.69
N GLU A 178 -0.77 -23.76 9.72
CA GLU A 178 -1.00 -22.34 9.96
C GLU A 178 -0.96 -21.54 8.65
N GLU A 179 -1.80 -20.51 8.56
CA GLU A 179 -1.69 -19.48 7.53
C GLU A 179 -0.68 -18.41 7.95
N LYS A 180 0.35 -18.20 7.12
CA LYS A 180 1.35 -17.15 7.32
C LYS A 180 1.12 -16.04 6.31
N HIS A 181 0.67 -14.89 6.79
CA HIS A 181 0.28 -13.73 5.98
C HIS A 181 1.47 -12.78 5.79
N LEU A 182 1.62 -12.21 4.58
CA LEU A 182 2.56 -11.11 4.33
C LEU A 182 2.16 -9.88 5.17
N LYS A 183 3.04 -9.43 6.06
CA LYS A 183 2.76 -8.34 7.04
C LYS A 183 2.39 -7.00 6.40
N THR A 184 3.03 -6.65 5.30
CA THR A 184 2.85 -5.35 4.62
C THR A 184 2.62 -5.57 3.11
N PRO A 185 1.42 -6.02 2.71
CA PRO A 185 1.09 -6.29 1.32
C PRO A 185 1.01 -4.99 0.50
N PRO A 186 1.31 -5.03 -0.81
CA PRO A 186 1.03 -3.91 -1.70
C PRO A 186 -0.49 -3.75 -1.92
N MET A 187 -0.94 -2.57 -2.34
CA MET A 187 -2.35 -2.32 -2.67
C MET A 187 -2.73 -2.94 -4.02
N GLY A 188 -3.94 -3.48 -4.14
CA GLY A 188 -4.52 -3.90 -5.41
C GLY A 188 -4.96 -2.71 -6.27
N ARG A 189 -4.99 -2.91 -7.59
CA ARG A 189 -5.52 -1.94 -8.56
C ARG A 189 -7.05 -2.06 -8.60
N VAL A 190 -7.76 -0.99 -8.27
CA VAL A 190 -9.23 -0.92 -8.31
C VAL A 190 -9.67 -0.07 -9.51
N VAL A 191 -9.23 -0.48 -10.70
CA VAL A 191 -9.52 0.18 -11.99
C VAL A 191 -10.41 -0.70 -12.87
N LYS A 192 -11.10 -0.10 -13.84
CA LYS A 192 -11.99 -0.82 -14.77
C LYS A 192 -11.28 -1.45 -15.98
N THR A 193 -9.99 -1.16 -16.13
CA THR A 193 -9.10 -1.86 -17.05
C THR A 193 -8.52 -3.12 -16.38
N THR A 194 -8.01 -4.03 -17.19
CA THR A 194 -7.34 -5.25 -16.76
C THR A 194 -6.06 -4.91 -15.99
N SER A 195 -5.75 -5.69 -14.97
CA SER A 195 -4.50 -5.64 -14.21
C SER A 195 -3.88 -7.03 -14.13
N LEU A 196 -2.57 -7.12 -14.36
CA LEU A 196 -1.81 -8.37 -14.31
C LEU A 196 -1.16 -8.53 -12.94
N TYR A 197 -1.35 -9.67 -12.30
CA TYR A 197 -0.74 -10.00 -11.00
C TYR A 197 0.20 -11.18 -11.16
N THR A 198 1.44 -11.02 -10.72
CA THR A 198 2.47 -12.09 -10.77
C THR A 198 3.05 -12.30 -9.38
N LEU A 199 3.08 -13.55 -8.92
CA LEU A 199 3.84 -14.00 -7.75
C LEU A 199 5.02 -14.84 -8.23
N ILE A 200 6.19 -14.55 -7.71
CA ILE A 200 7.42 -15.32 -7.93
C ILE A 200 7.95 -15.73 -6.55
N ILE A 201 8.22 -17.02 -6.36
CA ILE A 201 8.92 -17.57 -5.19
C ILE A 201 10.14 -18.31 -5.70
N LYS A 202 11.34 -17.91 -5.27
CA LYS A 202 12.62 -18.43 -5.77
C LYS A 202 13.22 -19.42 -4.76
N PRO A 203 14.01 -20.42 -5.20
CA PRO A 203 14.62 -21.42 -4.32
C PRO A 203 15.68 -20.85 -3.37
N ASN A 204 16.13 -19.61 -3.59
CA ASN A 204 16.98 -18.87 -2.65
C ASN A 204 16.19 -18.20 -1.50
N GLN A 205 14.91 -18.54 -1.33
CA GLN A 205 13.98 -17.99 -0.34
C GLN A 205 13.52 -16.54 -0.60
N ASP A 206 13.86 -15.95 -1.74
CA ASP A 206 13.32 -14.64 -2.13
C ASP A 206 11.92 -14.77 -2.76
N PHE A 207 11.08 -13.77 -2.54
CA PHE A 207 9.79 -13.62 -3.19
C PHE A 207 9.65 -12.25 -3.88
N GLU A 208 8.81 -12.19 -4.90
CA GLU A 208 8.53 -11.00 -5.69
C GLU A 208 7.04 -10.98 -6.07
N ILE A 209 6.37 -9.85 -5.81
CA ILE A 209 5.01 -9.57 -6.25
C ILE A 209 5.09 -8.46 -7.29
N ARG A 210 4.65 -8.76 -8.51
CA ARG A 210 4.53 -7.77 -9.59
C ARG A 210 3.06 -7.43 -9.86
N ILE A 211 2.83 -6.18 -10.24
CA ILE A 211 1.55 -5.66 -10.69
C ILE A 211 1.80 -4.95 -12.02
N ASN A 212 1.12 -5.38 -13.08
CA ASN A 212 1.31 -4.88 -14.46
C ASN A 212 2.77 -4.98 -14.94
N GLY A 213 3.49 -6.01 -14.48
CA GLY A 213 4.92 -6.23 -14.76
C GLY A 213 5.90 -5.48 -13.85
N GLU A 214 5.46 -4.44 -13.13
CA GLU A 214 6.29 -3.68 -12.19
C GLU A 214 6.38 -4.35 -10.81
N VAL A 215 7.55 -4.32 -10.17
CA VAL A 215 7.75 -4.88 -8.83
C VAL A 215 7.03 -4.02 -7.78
N ALA A 216 5.93 -4.54 -7.24
CA ALA A 216 5.14 -3.90 -6.18
C ALA A 216 5.64 -4.25 -4.77
N LYS A 217 6.23 -5.45 -4.60
CA LYS A 217 6.86 -5.89 -3.35
C LYS A 217 7.94 -6.93 -3.66
N ALA A 218 9.05 -6.91 -2.94
CA ALA A 218 10.04 -7.99 -2.93
C ALA A 218 10.61 -8.14 -1.52
N GLY A 219 11.13 -9.32 -1.20
CA GLY A 219 11.70 -9.63 0.11
C GLY A 219 12.15 -11.09 0.21
N SER A 220 12.54 -11.52 1.40
CA SER A 220 12.84 -12.92 1.69
C SER A 220 11.78 -13.52 2.61
N LEU A 221 11.44 -14.79 2.39
CA LEU A 221 10.54 -15.58 3.24
C LEU A 221 11.13 -15.85 4.63
N LEU A 222 12.47 -15.84 4.76
CA LEU A 222 13.18 -16.01 6.03
C LEU A 222 13.25 -14.73 6.88
N ASP A 223 12.81 -13.59 6.34
CA ASP A 223 12.91 -12.29 7.00
C ASP A 223 11.60 -11.93 7.72
N SER A 224 11.68 -11.84 9.06
CA SER A 224 10.54 -11.57 9.95
C SER A 224 9.90 -10.19 9.74
N ARG A 225 10.48 -9.30 8.92
CA ARG A 225 9.82 -8.07 8.45
C ARG A 225 8.69 -8.36 7.45
N TYR A 226 8.69 -9.52 6.80
CA TYR A 226 7.68 -9.92 5.83
C TYR A 226 6.76 -11.03 6.34
N PHE A 227 7.30 -12.07 6.99
CA PHE A 227 6.53 -13.25 7.43
C PHE A 227 7.01 -13.79 8.78
N ASP A 228 6.07 -14.25 9.63
CA ASP A 228 6.37 -15.00 10.86
C ASP A 228 6.23 -16.52 10.61
N LEU A 229 7.08 -17.07 9.74
CA LEU A 229 7.04 -18.49 9.39
C LEU A 229 7.44 -19.39 10.57
N THR A 230 8.47 -18.98 11.31
CA THR A 230 8.99 -19.66 12.50
C THR A 230 8.20 -19.22 13.76
N PRO A 231 7.69 -20.16 14.58
CA PRO A 231 7.13 -19.85 15.89
C PRO A 231 8.12 -19.10 16.80
N PRO A 232 7.67 -18.33 17.80
CA PRO A 232 8.58 -17.65 18.72
C PRO A 232 9.40 -18.68 19.53
N LYS A 233 10.68 -18.35 19.80
CA LYS A 233 11.59 -19.20 20.61
C LYS A 233 11.12 -19.37 22.04
N GLU A 234 10.44 -18.36 22.57
CA GLU A 234 9.95 -18.31 23.93
C GLU A 234 8.49 -17.85 23.93
N ILE A 235 7.68 -18.45 24.81
CA ILE A 235 6.28 -18.10 25.06
C ILE A 235 6.13 -17.71 26.53
N ASP A 236 5.05 -17.00 26.85
CA ASP A 236 4.65 -16.81 28.25
C ASP A 236 4.28 -18.13 28.89
N ASP A 237 4.74 -18.38 30.12
CA ASP A 237 4.40 -19.58 30.88
C ASP A 237 2.91 -19.56 31.24
N PRO A 238 2.08 -20.48 30.70
CA PRO A 238 0.64 -20.46 30.94
C PRO A 238 0.27 -20.88 32.37
N ASN A 239 1.24 -21.26 33.20
CA ASN A 239 1.07 -21.62 34.61
C ASN A 239 1.66 -20.56 35.56
N ASP A 240 2.20 -19.46 35.05
CA ASP A 240 2.70 -18.35 35.86
C ASP A 240 1.57 -17.32 36.08
N GLU A 241 1.33 -16.96 37.33
CA GLU A 241 0.23 -16.09 37.74
C GLU A 241 0.77 -14.87 38.47
N LYS A 242 0.12 -13.71 38.31
CA LYS A 242 0.53 -12.49 39.01
C LYS A 242 0.47 -12.70 40.53
N PRO A 243 1.58 -12.52 41.28
CA PRO A 243 1.56 -12.62 42.73
C PRO A 243 0.58 -11.62 43.37
N ALA A 244 -0.08 -12.02 44.44
CA ALA A 244 -1.08 -11.18 45.12
C ALA A 244 -0.47 -9.93 45.80
N ASP A 245 0.83 -9.94 46.06
CA ASP A 245 1.65 -8.84 46.55
C ASP A 245 2.28 -7.99 45.43
N TRP A 246 1.98 -8.28 44.15
CA TRP A 246 2.51 -7.52 43.03
C TRP A 246 1.72 -6.24 42.75
N VAL A 247 2.34 -5.11 43.08
CA VAL A 247 1.76 -3.78 42.96
C VAL A 247 2.14 -3.13 41.64
N GLU A 248 1.13 -2.86 40.80
CA GLU A 248 1.27 -2.23 39.48
C GLU A 248 0.85 -0.76 39.47
N ASP A 249 0.24 -0.27 40.55
CA ASP A 249 -0.15 1.13 40.70
C ASP A 249 1.09 1.99 41.04
N GLU A 250 1.68 2.63 40.03
CA GLU A 250 2.83 3.55 40.15
C GLU A 250 2.55 4.72 41.11
N MET A 251 1.29 5.16 41.16
CA MET A 251 0.83 6.31 41.93
C MET A 251 -0.32 5.89 42.87
N ILE A 252 -0.21 6.27 44.14
CA ILE A 252 -1.28 6.09 45.14
C ILE A 252 -1.70 7.43 45.73
N PRO A 253 -2.96 7.60 46.18
CA PRO A 253 -3.35 8.75 46.99
C PRO A 253 -2.50 8.81 48.25
N ASP A 254 -1.98 10.00 48.58
CA ASP A 254 -1.19 10.21 49.79
C ASP A 254 -1.98 9.78 51.04
N PRO A 255 -1.50 8.77 51.80
CA PRO A 255 -2.21 8.26 52.98
C PRO A 255 -2.19 9.25 54.17
N ASP A 256 -1.26 10.21 54.18
CA ASP A 256 -1.16 11.25 55.21
C ASP A 256 -1.94 12.52 54.85
N ALA A 257 -2.33 12.69 53.58
CA ALA A 257 -3.12 13.83 53.12
C ALA A 257 -4.53 13.82 53.74
N LYS A 258 -4.96 14.99 54.21
CA LYS A 258 -6.27 15.21 54.82
C LYS A 258 -7.00 16.32 54.11
N LYS A 259 -8.30 16.12 53.92
CA LYS A 259 -9.22 17.14 53.42
C LYS A 259 -9.08 18.42 54.27
N PRO A 260 -8.76 19.59 53.67
CA PRO A 260 -8.71 20.86 54.37
C PRO A 260 -10.07 21.24 54.99
N GLU A 261 -10.05 21.89 56.15
CA GLU A 261 -11.27 22.32 56.85
C GLU A 261 -12.07 23.39 56.07
N ASP A 262 -11.40 24.13 55.17
CA ASP A 262 -12.01 25.13 54.28
C ASP A 262 -12.54 24.53 52.96
N TRP A 263 -12.51 23.21 52.79
CA TRP A 263 -13.01 22.54 51.59
C TRP A 263 -14.46 22.07 51.75
N ASP A 264 -15.41 22.92 51.38
CA ASP A 264 -16.81 22.53 51.29
C ASP A 264 -17.08 21.73 50.00
N GLU A 265 -17.53 20.48 50.15
CA GLU A 265 -17.90 19.59 49.04
C GLU A 265 -19.41 19.65 48.72
N ASP A 266 -20.22 20.18 49.64
CA ASP A 266 -21.66 20.34 49.51
C ASP A 266 -22.03 21.72 48.91
N ALA A 267 -21.04 22.62 48.79
CA ALA A 267 -21.14 23.87 48.05
C ALA A 267 -21.72 23.63 46.65
N PRO A 268 -22.75 24.38 46.21
CA PRO A 268 -23.31 24.22 44.87
C PRO A 268 -22.36 24.84 43.82
N TYR A 269 -22.27 24.21 42.64
CA TYR A 269 -21.50 24.74 41.50
C TYR A 269 -21.98 26.12 41.05
N LEU A 270 -23.28 26.37 41.20
CA LEU A 270 -23.97 27.59 40.82
C LEU A 270 -24.74 28.17 42.01
N ILE A 271 -24.54 29.46 42.25
CA ILE A 271 -25.36 30.26 43.17
C ILE A 271 -26.17 31.28 42.36
N VAL A 272 -27.26 31.76 42.94
CA VAL A 272 -28.01 32.89 42.37
C VAL A 272 -27.13 34.14 42.46
N ASP A 273 -27.05 34.93 41.39
CA ASP A 273 -26.28 36.18 41.37
C ASP A 273 -26.86 37.18 42.40
N PRO A 274 -26.11 37.55 43.46
CA PRO A 274 -26.58 38.49 44.47
C PRO A 274 -26.57 39.95 43.99
N THR A 275 -25.98 40.22 42.81
CA THR A 275 -25.92 41.55 42.19
C THR A 275 -26.96 41.74 41.09
N ALA A 276 -27.55 40.65 40.58
CA ALA A 276 -28.62 40.71 39.60
C ALA A 276 -29.94 41.19 40.22
N SER A 277 -30.52 42.22 39.61
CA SER A 277 -31.88 42.69 39.89
C SER A 277 -32.76 42.41 38.68
N LYS A 278 -34.08 42.29 38.90
CA LYS A 278 -35.04 42.14 37.80
C LYS A 278 -35.04 43.43 36.95
N PRO A 279 -34.91 43.35 35.62
CA PRO A 279 -35.07 44.51 34.75
C PRO A 279 -36.46 45.17 34.93
N ASP A 280 -36.52 46.50 34.85
CA ASP A 280 -37.76 47.27 35.04
C ASP A 280 -38.80 47.02 33.93
N ASP A 281 -38.35 46.50 32.79
CA ASP A 281 -39.09 46.18 31.57
C ASP A 281 -39.51 44.71 31.45
N TRP A 282 -39.14 43.85 32.40
CA TRP A 282 -39.43 42.42 32.36
C TRP A 282 -40.91 42.11 32.64
N ASP A 283 -41.58 41.42 31.70
CA ASP A 283 -43.00 41.05 31.79
C ASP A 283 -43.21 39.63 32.35
N GLU A 284 -43.62 39.52 33.62
CA GLU A 284 -43.85 38.22 34.27
C GLU A 284 -45.14 37.52 33.84
N ASP A 285 -46.11 38.25 33.28
CA ASP A 285 -47.41 37.73 32.84
C ASP A 285 -47.38 37.24 31.37
N ALA A 286 -46.43 37.73 30.56
CA ALA A 286 -46.22 37.28 29.19
C ALA A 286 -45.60 35.87 29.10
N GLU A 287 -46.17 35.00 28.27
CA GLU A 287 -45.55 33.71 27.94
C GLU A 287 -44.28 33.93 27.09
N ALA A 288 -43.15 33.34 27.53
CA ALA A 288 -41.89 33.38 26.79
C ALA A 288 -41.94 32.64 25.44
N TYR A 289 -42.91 31.75 25.25
CA TYR A 289 -43.14 30.99 24.02
C TYR A 289 -44.62 30.98 23.64
N ILE A 290 -44.95 31.60 22.52
CA ILE A 290 -46.31 31.66 21.96
C ILE A 290 -46.47 30.65 20.82
N PRO A 291 -47.68 30.13 20.53
CA PRO A 291 -47.93 29.37 19.32
C PRO A 291 -47.60 30.22 18.08
N ASP A 292 -46.91 29.62 17.11
CA ASP A 292 -46.55 30.27 15.85
C ASP A 292 -47.81 30.70 15.07
N PRO A 293 -48.02 32.02 14.82
CA PRO A 293 -49.19 32.51 14.13
C PRO A 293 -49.20 32.18 12.63
N ASP A 294 -48.05 31.89 12.03
CA ASP A 294 -47.89 31.54 10.62
C ASP A 294 -47.88 30.02 10.38
N ALA A 295 -47.87 29.21 11.44
CA ALA A 295 -47.98 27.76 11.34
C ALA A 295 -49.38 27.33 10.89
N VAL A 296 -49.45 26.61 9.77
CA VAL A 296 -50.69 26.04 9.23
C VAL A 296 -50.73 24.54 9.49
N LYS A 297 -51.87 24.02 9.96
CA LYS A 297 -52.11 22.58 10.10
C LYS A 297 -51.86 21.87 8.76
N PRO A 298 -51.00 20.83 8.70
CA PRO A 298 -50.77 20.08 7.46
C PRO A 298 -52.03 19.34 6.98
N GLU A 299 -52.25 19.30 5.66
CA GLU A 299 -53.41 18.65 5.03
C GLU A 299 -53.47 17.13 5.29
N TYR A 300 -52.34 16.51 5.61
CA TYR A 300 -52.23 15.08 5.93
C TYR A 300 -52.44 14.73 7.41
N TRP A 301 -52.71 15.71 8.28
CA TRP A 301 -52.86 15.48 9.73
C TRP A 301 -54.32 15.20 10.12
N ASP A 302 -54.58 14.03 10.68
CA ASP A 302 -55.92 13.60 11.13
C ASP A 302 -56.06 13.76 12.65
N ASP A 303 -57.02 14.57 13.13
CA ASP A 303 -57.15 14.80 14.57
C ASP A 303 -57.72 13.57 15.34
N GLU A 304 -58.33 12.59 14.65
CA GLU A 304 -58.82 11.36 15.28
C GLU A 304 -57.73 10.29 15.45
N GLU A 305 -56.75 10.23 14.54
CA GLU A 305 -55.64 9.25 14.57
C GLU A 305 -54.33 9.85 15.12
N ASP A 306 -53.97 11.09 14.73
CA ASP A 306 -52.74 11.78 15.18
C ASP A 306 -52.97 12.67 16.43
N GLY A 307 -54.23 12.95 16.78
CA GLY A 307 -54.64 13.83 17.89
C GLY A 307 -54.73 15.31 17.51
N GLU A 308 -55.26 16.16 18.41
CA GLU A 308 -55.45 17.60 18.12
C GLU A 308 -54.13 18.28 17.71
N TRP A 309 -54.08 18.83 16.49
CA TRP A 309 -52.92 19.56 16.02
C TRP A 309 -52.67 20.84 16.84
N LEU A 310 -51.49 20.92 17.47
CA LEU A 310 -51.01 22.11 18.16
C LEU A 310 -49.91 22.79 17.34
N ALA A 311 -50.07 24.09 17.10
CA ALA A 311 -49.04 24.89 16.42
C ALA A 311 -47.71 24.85 17.22
N PRO A 312 -46.55 24.70 16.55
CA PRO A 312 -45.25 24.80 17.21
C PRO A 312 -45.13 26.10 17.99
N LYS A 313 -44.56 26.07 19.20
CA LYS A 313 -44.31 27.29 19.96
C LYS A 313 -43.00 27.94 19.51
N ILE A 314 -43.06 29.21 19.14
CA ILE A 314 -41.90 30.07 18.85
C ILE A 314 -41.57 30.96 20.06
N PRO A 315 -40.31 31.42 20.21
CA PRO A 315 -40.01 32.50 21.15
C PRO A 315 -40.93 33.69 20.87
N ASN A 316 -41.51 34.25 21.93
CA ASN A 316 -42.39 35.41 21.79
C ASN A 316 -41.54 36.64 21.40
N PRO A 317 -41.76 37.28 20.24
CA PRO A 317 -40.89 38.37 19.75
C PRO A 317 -40.82 39.57 20.70
N PHE A 318 -41.85 39.82 21.51
CA PHE A 318 -41.85 40.86 22.54
C PHE A 318 -40.77 40.61 23.61
N CYS A 319 -40.47 39.35 23.87
CA CYS A 319 -39.59 38.88 24.93
C CYS A 319 -38.11 38.84 24.54
N GLU A 320 -37.80 38.98 23.25
CA GLU A 320 -36.41 39.06 22.76
C GLU A 320 -35.72 40.38 23.19
N GLU A 321 -36.49 41.46 23.30
CA GLU A 321 -35.96 42.77 23.72
C GLU A 321 -36.06 43.02 25.24
N HIS A 322 -37.10 42.52 25.92
CA HIS A 322 -37.43 42.92 27.30
C HIS A 322 -37.43 41.77 28.33
N GLY A 323 -37.46 40.51 27.88
CA GLY A 323 -37.57 39.32 28.74
C GLY A 323 -38.97 39.07 29.31
N CYS A 324 -39.35 37.79 29.46
CA CYS A 324 -40.71 37.40 29.86
C CYS A 324 -40.78 36.14 30.74
N GLY A 325 -41.94 35.97 31.40
CA GLY A 325 -42.27 34.85 32.26
C GLY A 325 -41.73 35.03 33.69
N PRO A 326 -41.87 34.05 34.59
CA PRO A 326 -41.44 34.22 35.98
C PRO A 326 -39.93 34.46 36.06
N TRP A 327 -39.52 35.67 36.46
CA TRP A 327 -38.11 36.03 36.51
C TRP A 327 -37.37 35.21 37.56
N THR A 328 -36.21 34.69 37.17
CA THR A 328 -35.24 34.10 38.11
C THR A 328 -33.89 34.73 37.87
N ALA A 329 -33.26 35.22 38.94
CA ALA A 329 -31.92 35.80 38.85
C ALA A 329 -30.94 34.78 38.22
N PRO A 330 -30.07 35.23 37.30
CA PRO A 330 -29.11 34.37 36.63
C PRO A 330 -28.22 33.65 37.65
N LYS A 331 -27.84 32.42 37.31
CA LYS A 331 -26.96 31.62 38.15
C LYS A 331 -25.51 31.90 37.75
N ILE A 332 -24.71 32.38 38.70
CA ILE A 332 -23.26 32.57 38.54
C ILE A 332 -22.50 31.41 39.17
N ARG A 333 -21.28 31.18 38.68
CA ARG A 333 -20.38 30.18 39.27
C ARG A 333 -20.03 30.58 40.69
N ASN A 334 -20.26 29.68 41.64
CA ASN A 334 -19.92 29.89 43.04
C ASN A 334 -18.39 29.96 43.22
N PRO A 335 -17.83 31.07 43.73
CA PRO A 335 -16.39 31.17 43.98
C PRO A 335 -15.85 30.13 44.97
N GLU A 336 -16.69 29.71 45.92
CA GLU A 336 -16.33 28.72 46.95
C GLU A 336 -16.45 27.27 46.48
N TYR A 337 -16.93 27.02 45.25
CA TYR A 337 -17.04 25.66 44.73
C TYR A 337 -15.66 25.08 44.37
N LYS A 338 -15.17 24.19 45.24
CA LYS A 338 -13.92 23.44 45.04
C LYS A 338 -14.16 22.03 44.47
N GLY A 339 -15.40 21.51 44.54
CA GLY A 339 -15.75 20.16 44.08
C GLY A 339 -15.50 19.11 45.15
N LYS A 340 -15.44 17.82 44.78
CA LYS A 340 -15.03 16.76 45.71
C LYS A 340 -13.53 16.81 45.95
N TRP A 341 -13.09 16.67 47.19
CA TRP A 341 -11.68 16.64 47.53
C TRP A 341 -11.09 15.26 47.19
N THR A 342 -9.94 15.27 46.52
CA THR A 342 -9.14 14.09 46.26
C THR A 342 -7.73 14.31 46.82
N PRO A 343 -7.11 13.33 47.48
CA PRO A 343 -5.71 13.44 47.89
C PRO A 343 -4.80 13.68 46.68
N GLU A 344 -3.67 14.33 46.89
CA GLU A 344 -2.60 14.33 45.89
C GLU A 344 -2.07 12.91 45.69
N LEU A 345 -1.67 12.58 44.46
CA LEU A 345 -1.07 11.29 44.15
C LEU A 345 0.44 11.36 44.39
N ILE A 346 0.98 10.39 45.13
CA ILE A 346 2.40 10.21 45.40
C ILE A 346 2.90 8.91 44.76
N GLU A 347 4.20 8.88 44.43
CA GLU A 347 4.88 7.66 43.97
C GLU A 347 4.72 6.56 45.02
N ASN A 348 4.22 5.40 44.59
CA ASN A 348 3.93 4.28 45.46
C ASN A 348 5.23 3.53 45.81
N PRO A 349 5.70 3.52 47.08
CA PRO A 349 6.96 2.88 47.43
C PRO A 349 6.96 1.36 47.29
N ALA A 350 5.79 0.74 47.11
CA ALA A 350 5.62 -0.68 46.87
C ALA A 350 5.52 -1.05 45.38
N TYR A 351 5.48 -0.08 44.46
CA TYR A 351 5.36 -0.33 43.02
C TYR A 351 6.53 -1.18 42.49
N ILE A 352 6.18 -2.29 41.83
CA ILE A 352 7.14 -3.26 41.28
C ILE A 352 7.31 -3.08 39.76
N GLY A 353 6.30 -2.51 39.10
CA GLY A 353 6.18 -2.43 37.64
C GLY A 353 4.96 -3.20 37.11
N PRO A 354 4.58 -3.01 35.83
CA PRO A 354 3.58 -3.85 35.19
C PRO A 354 4.05 -5.31 35.21
N TRP A 355 3.18 -6.22 35.62
CA TRP A 355 3.49 -7.64 35.65
C TRP A 355 3.44 -8.24 34.25
N ALA A 356 4.37 -9.15 33.96
CA ALA A 356 4.33 -10.00 32.78
C ALA A 356 4.71 -11.43 33.20
N PRO A 357 4.10 -12.47 32.60
CA PRO A 357 4.49 -13.85 32.86
C PRO A 357 5.96 -14.08 32.52
N ARG A 358 6.59 -15.04 33.23
CA ARG A 358 7.90 -15.55 32.87
C ARG A 358 7.88 -16.15 31.46
N LYS A 359 8.87 -15.78 30.65
CA LYS A 359 9.15 -16.45 29.37
C LYS A 359 9.75 -17.85 29.59
N ILE A 360 9.19 -18.85 28.93
CA ILE A 360 9.70 -20.23 28.86
C ILE A 360 9.98 -20.62 27.42
N ALA A 361 10.90 -21.56 27.20
CA ALA A 361 11.19 -22.09 25.87
C ALA A 361 9.93 -22.70 25.24
N ASN A 362 9.63 -22.32 24.00
CA ASN A 362 8.45 -22.81 23.28
C ASN A 362 8.64 -24.28 22.88
N PRO A 363 7.81 -25.23 23.37
CA PRO A 363 7.93 -26.64 23.00
C PRO A 363 7.58 -26.91 21.52
N GLU A 364 6.86 -25.99 20.86
CA GLU A 364 6.44 -26.08 19.46
C GLU A 364 7.39 -25.35 18.50
N TYR A 365 8.55 -24.89 18.99
CA TYR A 365 9.55 -24.20 18.20
C TYR A 365 10.17 -25.10 17.13
N TYR A 366 10.21 -24.60 15.89
CA TYR A 366 10.96 -25.20 14.80
C TYR A 366 11.50 -24.13 13.84
N GLU A 367 12.60 -24.44 13.16
CA GLU A 367 13.16 -23.59 12.09
C GLU A 367 12.89 -24.26 10.73
N ASP A 368 12.38 -23.47 9.78
CA ASP A 368 12.18 -23.87 8.39
C ASP A 368 13.23 -23.16 7.53
N PRO A 369 14.29 -23.86 7.06
CA PRO A 369 15.35 -23.24 6.25
C PRO A 369 14.95 -23.07 4.77
N THR A 370 13.88 -23.75 4.32
CA THR A 370 13.46 -23.80 2.91
C THR A 370 11.95 -23.56 2.75
N PRO A 371 11.38 -22.47 3.30
CA PRO A 371 9.95 -22.15 3.16
C PRO A 371 9.48 -21.93 1.72
N SER A 372 10.38 -21.70 0.77
CA SER A 372 10.07 -21.67 -0.68
C SER A 372 9.54 -23.00 -1.18
N ASN A 373 9.97 -24.12 -0.60
CA ASN A 373 9.59 -25.46 -1.03
C ASN A 373 8.21 -25.77 -0.42
N LEU A 374 7.18 -25.64 -1.25
CA LEU A 374 5.80 -25.94 -0.90
C LEU A 374 5.52 -27.44 -1.06
N GLU A 375 4.45 -27.94 -0.45
CA GLU A 375 3.96 -29.27 -0.79
C GLU A 375 3.32 -29.24 -2.20
N PRO A 376 3.26 -30.35 -2.94
CA PRO A 376 2.75 -30.35 -4.32
C PRO A 376 1.34 -29.75 -4.45
N ILE A 377 1.18 -28.87 -5.43
CA ILE A 377 -0.08 -28.19 -5.78
C ILE A 377 -0.83 -29.07 -6.79
N GLY A 378 -2.07 -29.46 -6.51
CA GLY A 378 -2.87 -30.32 -7.40
C GLY A 378 -3.96 -29.63 -8.18
N ALA A 379 -4.36 -28.42 -7.79
CA ALA A 379 -5.47 -27.70 -8.41
C ALA A 379 -5.35 -26.19 -8.18
N LEU A 380 -6.08 -25.43 -8.98
CA LEU A 380 -6.31 -23.99 -8.82
C LEU A 380 -7.75 -23.77 -8.40
N GLY A 381 -8.03 -22.80 -7.53
CA GLY A 381 -9.40 -22.49 -7.11
C GLY A 381 -9.64 -21.03 -6.78
N PHE A 382 -10.77 -20.51 -7.24
CA PHE A 382 -11.33 -19.24 -6.78
C PHE A 382 -12.40 -19.53 -5.73
N GLU A 383 -12.15 -19.19 -4.47
CA GLU A 383 -13.16 -19.20 -3.40
C GLU A 383 -13.31 -17.77 -2.91
N LEU A 384 -14.37 -17.11 -3.37
CA LEU A 384 -14.54 -15.66 -3.30
C LEU A 384 -15.86 -15.30 -2.62
N TRP A 385 -15.81 -14.27 -1.78
CA TRP A 385 -16.95 -13.44 -1.44
C TRP A 385 -16.84 -12.14 -2.24
N THR A 386 -17.93 -11.69 -2.86
CA THR A 386 -17.97 -10.37 -3.51
C THR A 386 -19.36 -9.76 -3.50
N MET A 387 -19.42 -8.44 -3.25
CA MET A 387 -20.59 -7.60 -3.43
C MET A 387 -20.79 -7.16 -4.90
N THR A 388 -19.77 -7.32 -5.75
CA THR A 388 -19.74 -6.83 -7.13
C THR A 388 -19.54 -7.99 -8.11
N ASP A 389 -20.40 -8.08 -9.13
CA ASP A 389 -20.26 -9.02 -10.24
C ASP A 389 -19.28 -8.51 -11.31
N SER A 390 -19.22 -9.19 -12.45
CA SER A 390 -18.47 -8.80 -13.64
C SER A 390 -16.95 -8.72 -13.41
N ILE A 391 -16.44 -9.33 -12.33
CA ILE A 391 -15.02 -9.61 -12.13
C ILE A 391 -14.64 -10.70 -13.13
N LEU A 392 -13.74 -10.37 -14.07
CA LEU A 392 -13.26 -11.27 -15.11
C LEU A 392 -11.82 -11.68 -14.81
N PHE A 393 -11.53 -12.97 -14.96
CA PHE A 393 -10.20 -13.58 -14.82
C PHE A 393 -9.75 -14.18 -16.15
N ASP A 394 -8.48 -14.02 -16.51
CA ASP A 394 -7.91 -14.53 -17.76
C ASP A 394 -6.38 -14.79 -17.66
N ASN A 395 -5.82 -15.47 -18.66
CA ASN A 395 -4.38 -15.76 -18.85
C ASN A 395 -3.69 -16.29 -17.58
N ILE A 396 -4.30 -17.30 -16.96
CA ILE A 396 -3.80 -17.91 -15.73
C ILE A 396 -2.64 -18.85 -16.06
N TYR A 397 -1.43 -18.47 -15.67
CA TYR A 397 -0.20 -19.22 -15.84
C TYR A 397 0.34 -19.72 -14.49
N LEU A 398 0.74 -20.99 -14.43
CA LEU A 398 1.52 -21.59 -13.35
C LEU A 398 2.68 -22.39 -13.95
N GLY A 399 3.91 -21.96 -13.67
CA GLY A 399 5.12 -22.54 -14.23
C GLY A 399 6.37 -22.17 -13.44
N HIS A 400 7.55 -22.42 -14.04
CA HIS A 400 8.85 -22.21 -13.40
C HIS A 400 9.68 -21.06 -14.00
N SER A 401 9.37 -20.62 -15.22
CA SER A 401 10.12 -19.54 -15.89
C SER A 401 9.48 -18.18 -15.64
N ILE A 402 10.31 -17.21 -15.25
CA ILE A 402 9.94 -15.80 -15.13
C ILE A 402 9.86 -15.17 -16.52
N GLU A 403 10.75 -15.58 -17.41
CA GLU A 403 10.86 -15.14 -18.81
C GLU A 403 9.63 -15.55 -19.63
N GLU A 404 9.07 -16.72 -19.36
CA GLU A 404 7.81 -17.18 -19.98
C GLU A 404 6.60 -16.39 -19.48
N ALA A 405 6.52 -16.10 -18.17
CA ALA A 405 5.48 -15.24 -17.62
C ALA A 405 5.57 -13.80 -18.17
N GLU A 406 6.79 -13.26 -18.30
CA GLU A 406 7.05 -11.98 -18.97
C GLU A 406 6.69 -12.04 -20.46
N PHE A 407 6.98 -13.13 -21.16
CA PHE A 407 6.60 -13.32 -22.56
C PHE A 407 5.07 -13.33 -22.74
N ILE A 408 4.34 -14.06 -21.89
CA ILE A 408 2.87 -14.07 -21.86
C ILE A 408 2.36 -12.65 -21.64
N GLY A 409 2.79 -11.97 -20.57
CA GLY A 409 2.34 -10.61 -20.26
C GLY A 409 2.63 -9.59 -21.37
N ASN A 410 3.78 -9.69 -22.03
CA ASN A 410 4.13 -8.84 -23.18
C ASN A 410 3.32 -9.16 -24.46
N LYS A 411 2.69 -10.33 -24.55
CA LYS A 411 1.90 -10.77 -25.72
C LYS A 411 0.38 -10.65 -25.51
N THR A 412 -0.11 -10.88 -24.30
CA THR A 412 -1.52 -10.77 -23.94
C THR A 412 -1.80 -9.41 -23.28
N PHE A 413 -1.29 -9.21 -22.07
CA PHE A 413 -1.68 -8.09 -21.20
C PHE A 413 -1.30 -6.71 -21.74
N VAL A 414 -0.04 -6.50 -22.15
CA VAL A 414 0.44 -5.18 -22.60
C VAL A 414 -0.36 -4.61 -23.79
N PRO A 415 -0.53 -5.33 -24.92
CA PRO A 415 -1.37 -4.83 -26.01
C PRO A 415 -2.87 -4.80 -25.65
N LYS A 416 -3.35 -5.69 -24.77
CA LYS A 416 -4.73 -5.67 -24.27
C LYS A 416 -5.00 -4.34 -23.55
N VAL A 417 -4.23 -4.01 -22.51
CA VAL A 417 -4.47 -2.81 -21.69
C VAL A 417 -4.33 -1.51 -22.49
N GLU A 418 -3.43 -1.45 -23.48
CA GLU A 418 -3.33 -0.30 -24.39
C GLU A 418 -4.64 -0.06 -25.17
N ILE A 419 -5.28 -1.11 -25.68
CA ILE A 419 -6.60 -1.03 -26.34
C ILE A 419 -7.66 -0.60 -25.32
N GLU A 420 -7.68 -1.20 -24.12
CA GLU A 420 -8.67 -0.87 -23.10
C GLU A 420 -8.58 0.58 -22.62
N GLU A 421 -7.37 1.15 -22.51
CA GLU A 421 -7.13 2.55 -22.18
C GLU A 421 -7.59 3.49 -23.31
N GLN A 422 -7.39 3.13 -24.58
CA GLN A 422 -7.93 3.88 -25.71
C GLN A 422 -9.47 3.85 -25.74
N VAL A 423 -10.09 2.71 -25.42
CA VAL A 423 -11.55 2.59 -25.28
C VAL A 423 -12.04 3.40 -24.07
N ALA A 424 -11.32 3.39 -22.95
CA ALA A 424 -11.66 4.20 -21.78
C ALA A 424 -11.57 5.71 -22.07
N ALA A 425 -10.53 6.14 -22.80
CA ALA A 425 -10.31 7.54 -23.16
C ALA A 425 -11.34 8.05 -24.18
N SER A 426 -11.70 7.24 -25.19
CA SER A 426 -12.73 7.61 -26.18
C SER A 426 -14.14 7.68 -25.59
N ASN A 427 -14.42 6.90 -24.54
CA ASN A 427 -15.68 6.95 -23.78
C ASN A 427 -15.65 7.91 -22.58
N ALA A 428 -14.53 8.59 -22.32
CA ALA A 428 -14.44 9.53 -21.21
C ALA A 428 -15.42 10.70 -21.41
N PRO A 429 -16.16 11.12 -20.35
CA PRO A 429 -17.04 12.26 -20.47
C PRO A 429 -16.23 13.51 -20.85
N LYS A 430 -16.65 14.20 -21.92
CA LYS A 430 -16.02 15.47 -22.32
C LYS A 430 -16.01 16.41 -21.12
N ALA A 431 -14.86 17.02 -20.85
CA ALA A 431 -14.73 17.97 -19.76
C ALA A 431 -15.82 19.04 -19.85
N PRO A 432 -16.48 19.41 -18.74
CA PRO A 432 -17.61 20.37 -18.75
C PRO A 432 -17.21 21.76 -19.24
N PHE A 433 -15.91 22.04 -19.28
CA PHE A 433 -15.31 23.18 -19.95
C PHE A 433 -14.33 22.64 -20.97
N GLU A 434 -14.39 23.14 -22.21
CA GLU A 434 -13.21 23.03 -23.09
C GLU A 434 -12.04 23.69 -22.36
N PRO A 435 -10.85 23.08 -22.32
CA PRO A 435 -9.68 23.78 -21.80
C PRO A 435 -9.53 25.07 -22.60
N GLU A 436 -9.45 26.21 -21.92
CA GLU A 436 -9.16 27.48 -22.58
C GLU A 436 -7.94 27.25 -23.48
N LYS A 437 -8.08 27.51 -24.78
CA LYS A 437 -6.95 27.42 -25.70
C LYS A 437 -5.81 28.21 -25.05
N PRO A 438 -4.61 27.61 -24.89
CA PRO A 438 -3.46 28.36 -24.41
C PRO A 438 -3.39 29.65 -25.22
N GLN A 439 -3.36 30.80 -24.54
CA GLN A 439 -3.35 32.09 -25.23
C GLN A 439 -2.30 32.01 -26.34
N GLU A 440 -2.69 32.35 -27.57
CA GLU A 440 -1.74 32.47 -28.67
C GLU A 440 -0.75 33.57 -28.28
N PHE A 441 0.37 33.15 -27.68
CA PHE A 441 1.49 34.03 -27.39
C PHE A 441 2.01 34.49 -28.74
N ASP A 442 1.67 35.73 -29.08
CA ASP A 442 2.09 36.41 -30.30
C ASP A 442 3.60 36.21 -30.48
N THR A 443 3.97 35.50 -31.56
CA THR A 443 5.30 34.90 -31.72
C THR A 443 6.34 35.90 -32.21
N ASP A 444 6.19 37.18 -31.84
CA ASP A 444 7.04 38.29 -32.29
C ASP A 444 7.66 39.13 -31.15
N LYS A 445 7.49 38.71 -29.88
CA LYS A 445 8.36 39.15 -28.77
C LYS A 445 8.78 37.99 -27.87
N SER A 446 10.09 37.84 -27.69
CA SER A 446 10.69 36.68 -27.05
C SER A 446 10.48 36.65 -25.54
N VAL A 447 9.62 35.75 -25.06
CA VAL A 447 9.58 35.33 -23.64
C VAL A 447 10.98 34.93 -23.13
N ILE A 448 11.87 34.49 -24.02
CA ILE A 448 13.28 34.19 -23.75
C ILE A 448 14.09 35.45 -23.39
N SER A 449 13.87 36.62 -24.01
CA SER A 449 14.62 37.84 -23.63
C SER A 449 14.22 38.33 -22.25
N ASP A 450 12.92 38.34 -21.93
CA ASP A 450 12.44 38.80 -20.63
C ASP A 450 12.88 37.84 -19.49
N LEU A 451 12.98 36.54 -19.77
CA LEU A 451 13.60 35.58 -18.84
C LEU A 451 15.12 35.79 -18.70
N PHE A 452 15.83 36.12 -19.79
CA PHE A 452 17.27 36.38 -19.73
C PHE A 452 17.59 37.71 -19.04
N ASP A 453 16.89 38.80 -19.33
CA ASP A 453 17.17 40.12 -18.75
C ASP A 453 16.82 40.17 -17.26
N ASN A 454 15.68 39.57 -16.85
CA ASN A 454 15.35 39.43 -15.43
C ASN A 454 16.29 38.43 -14.72
N GLY A 455 16.69 37.33 -15.39
CA GLY A 455 17.62 36.34 -14.85
C GLY A 455 19.04 36.90 -14.66
N VAL A 456 19.56 37.63 -15.64
CA VAL A 456 20.88 38.30 -15.58
C VAL A 456 20.86 39.42 -14.55
N GLY A 457 19.77 40.21 -14.48
CA GLY A 457 19.60 41.24 -13.45
C GLY A 457 19.52 40.68 -12.03
N TYR A 458 18.95 39.48 -11.83
CA TYR A 458 18.96 38.79 -10.55
C TYR A 458 20.35 38.22 -10.22
N LEU A 459 20.99 37.52 -11.18
CA LEU A 459 22.33 36.96 -11.02
C LEU A 459 23.39 38.03 -10.73
N SER A 460 23.30 39.22 -11.34
CA SER A 460 24.23 40.32 -11.07
C SER A 460 24.07 40.86 -9.64
N LYS A 461 22.85 40.92 -9.11
CA LYS A 461 22.57 41.32 -7.71
C LYS A 461 23.06 40.27 -6.72
N VAL A 462 22.85 38.98 -7.00
CA VAL A 462 23.36 37.88 -6.16
C VAL A 462 24.89 37.85 -6.17
N TYR A 463 25.53 38.06 -7.33
CA TYR A 463 26.99 38.17 -7.43
C TYR A 463 27.55 39.38 -6.67
N ALA A 464 26.92 40.55 -6.79
CA ALA A 464 27.34 41.74 -6.04
C ALA A 464 27.19 41.55 -4.51
N SER A 465 26.07 40.97 -4.07
CA SER A 465 25.81 40.68 -2.65
C SER A 465 26.79 39.64 -2.11
N GLY A 466 27.07 38.56 -2.87
CA GLY A 466 28.04 37.54 -2.49
C GLY A 466 29.48 38.06 -2.44
N LYS A 467 29.85 39.00 -3.33
CA LYS A 467 31.15 39.66 -3.29
C LYS A 467 31.31 40.56 -2.06
N LEU A 468 30.25 41.27 -1.66
CA LEU A 468 30.24 42.07 -0.43
C LEU A 468 30.31 41.17 0.81
N TYR A 469 29.42 40.17 0.91
CA TYR A 469 29.41 39.19 2.00
C TYR A 469 30.77 38.49 2.15
N TRP A 470 31.44 38.13 1.05
CA TRP A 470 32.78 37.54 1.09
C TRP A 470 33.88 38.50 1.55
N ALA A 471 33.78 39.79 1.22
CA ALA A 471 34.69 40.81 1.75
C ALA A 471 34.49 41.00 3.26
N ASP A 472 33.23 41.18 3.69
CA ASP A 472 32.85 41.33 5.10
C ASP A 472 33.28 40.10 5.93
N PHE A 473 33.15 38.89 5.37
CA PHE A 473 33.56 37.63 6.01
C PHE A 473 35.09 37.47 6.11
N LEU A 474 35.85 37.97 5.13
CA LEU A 474 37.32 37.97 5.17
C LEU A 474 37.88 39.00 6.15
N GLU A 475 37.16 40.10 6.38
CA GLU A 475 37.53 41.14 7.35
C GLU A 475 37.15 40.74 8.78
N ASP A 476 35.92 40.26 9.00
CA ASP A 476 35.41 39.92 10.33
C ASP A 476 34.41 38.72 10.31
N PRO A 477 34.90 37.46 10.40
CA PRO A 477 34.09 36.28 10.08
C PRO A 477 33.00 35.94 11.11
N ALA A 478 33.28 36.13 12.41
CA ALA A 478 32.35 35.79 13.48
C ALA A 478 31.07 36.66 13.50
N PRO A 479 31.15 38.01 13.48
CA PRO A 479 29.95 38.84 13.45
C PRO A 479 29.21 38.74 12.10
N THR A 480 29.92 38.52 10.99
CA THR A 480 29.30 38.35 9.66
C THR A 480 28.41 37.10 9.60
N LEU A 481 28.89 35.97 10.14
CA LEU A 481 28.08 34.74 10.24
C LEU A 481 26.86 34.89 11.17
N LEU A 482 27.03 35.55 12.32
CA LEU A 482 25.96 35.70 13.32
C LEU A 482 24.87 36.69 12.88
N ASN A 483 25.24 37.77 12.20
CA ASN A 483 24.30 38.83 11.81
C ASN A 483 23.64 38.58 10.44
N ARG A 484 24.23 37.77 9.56
CA ARG A 484 23.70 37.46 8.20
C ARG A 484 23.62 35.94 7.93
N PRO A 485 23.00 35.14 8.81
CA PRO A 485 23.01 33.67 8.71
C PRO A 485 22.29 33.12 7.47
N GLY A 486 21.25 33.80 6.97
CA GLY A 486 20.57 33.42 5.73
C GLY A 486 21.45 33.53 4.49
N GLU A 487 22.28 34.57 4.43
CA GLU A 487 23.27 34.74 3.34
C GLU A 487 24.41 33.73 3.46
N ALA A 488 24.86 33.43 4.68
CA ALA A 488 25.82 32.37 4.95
C ALA A 488 25.36 31.01 4.40
N PHE A 489 24.09 30.65 4.65
CA PHE A 489 23.48 29.43 4.12
C PHE A 489 23.37 29.42 2.59
N LEU A 490 22.92 30.52 1.98
CA LEU A 490 22.79 30.63 0.53
C LEU A 490 24.14 30.52 -0.19
N PHE A 491 25.15 31.29 0.22
CA PHE A 491 26.44 31.29 -0.45
C PHE A 491 27.26 30.01 -0.19
N SER A 492 27.16 29.40 0.99
CA SER A 492 27.77 28.08 1.23
C SER A 492 27.12 26.98 0.39
N SER A 493 25.79 26.98 0.26
CA SER A 493 25.07 26.03 -0.60
C SER A 493 25.48 26.16 -2.08
N VAL A 494 25.64 27.39 -2.59
CA VAL A 494 26.12 27.65 -3.95
C VAL A 494 27.58 27.23 -4.13
N ALA A 495 28.45 27.44 -3.13
CA ALA A 495 29.84 26.98 -3.17
C ALA A 495 29.95 25.45 -3.21
N VAL A 496 29.16 24.75 -2.39
CA VAL A 496 29.12 23.27 -2.39
C VAL A 496 28.52 22.73 -3.70
N GLY A 497 27.45 23.34 -4.21
CA GLY A 497 26.83 22.98 -5.49
C GLY A 497 27.75 23.19 -6.70
N THR A 498 28.54 24.26 -6.71
CA THR A 498 29.53 24.51 -7.78
C THR A 498 30.73 23.58 -7.68
N LEU A 499 31.26 23.32 -6.48
CA LEU A 499 32.34 22.34 -6.28
C LEU A 499 31.94 20.91 -6.69
N THR A 500 30.74 20.47 -6.29
CA THR A 500 30.23 19.12 -6.63
C THR A 500 29.98 18.95 -8.12
N THR A 501 29.42 19.97 -8.80
CA THR A 501 29.21 19.92 -10.25
C THR A 501 30.53 19.99 -11.03
N ILE A 502 31.50 20.81 -10.61
CA ILE A 502 32.85 20.81 -11.19
C ILE A 502 33.54 19.44 -11.01
N PHE A 503 33.41 18.84 -9.82
CA PHE A 503 33.96 17.50 -9.55
C PHE A 503 33.32 16.44 -10.45
N ALA A 504 31.99 16.42 -10.59
CA ALA A 504 31.27 15.49 -11.48
C ALA A 504 31.66 15.68 -12.96
N LEU A 505 31.83 16.93 -13.42
CA LEU A 505 32.29 17.25 -14.77
C LEU A 505 33.74 16.83 -15.00
N SER A 506 34.63 17.00 -14.00
CA SER A 506 36.02 16.54 -14.10
C SER A 506 36.13 15.01 -14.09
N ALA A 507 35.34 14.32 -13.27
CA ALA A 507 35.31 12.86 -13.20
C ALA A 507 34.80 12.25 -14.52
N THR A 508 33.73 12.81 -15.09
CA THR A 508 33.22 12.37 -16.40
C THR A 508 34.21 12.67 -17.53
N LEU A 509 34.92 13.81 -17.49
CA LEU A 509 35.99 14.09 -18.46
C LEU A 509 37.14 13.08 -18.36
N VAL A 510 37.55 12.70 -17.14
CA VAL A 510 38.58 11.68 -16.90
C VAL A 510 38.14 10.32 -17.42
N SER A 511 36.90 9.87 -17.14
CA SER A 511 36.37 8.61 -17.71
C SER A 511 36.36 8.60 -19.24
N ILE A 512 35.98 9.72 -19.87
CA ILE A 512 36.00 9.86 -21.34
C ILE A 512 37.45 9.77 -21.85
N VAL A 513 38.41 10.46 -21.23
CA VAL A 513 39.83 10.40 -21.64
C VAL A 513 40.41 8.99 -21.44
N SER A 514 40.14 8.31 -20.33
CA SER A 514 40.57 6.92 -20.12
C SER A 514 39.99 5.95 -21.15
N SER A 515 38.73 6.15 -21.58
CA SER A 515 38.11 5.35 -22.64
C SER A 515 38.74 5.56 -24.03
N LEU A 516 39.36 6.72 -24.27
CA LEU A 516 40.02 7.07 -25.54
C LEU A 516 41.49 6.64 -25.62
N VAL A 517 42.14 6.37 -24.49
CA VAL A 517 43.56 5.96 -24.43
C VAL A 517 43.75 4.44 -24.54
N THR A 518 42.70 3.65 -24.37
CA THR A 518 42.78 2.18 -24.33
C THR A 518 42.45 1.56 -25.70
N SER A 519 43.47 1.30 -26.52
CA SER A 519 43.29 0.59 -27.81
C SER A 519 43.06 -0.93 -27.61
N PRO A 520 42.20 -1.58 -28.41
CA PRO A 520 41.97 -3.03 -28.31
C PRO A 520 43.17 -3.86 -28.78
N ALA A 521 43.41 -5.01 -28.13
CA ALA A 521 44.41 -5.98 -28.57
C ALA A 521 43.98 -6.70 -29.88
N PRO A 522 44.90 -6.92 -30.84
CA PRO A 522 44.56 -7.53 -32.13
C PRO A 522 44.43 -9.06 -32.07
N GLN A 523 43.48 -9.62 -32.83
CA GLN A 523 43.32 -11.07 -33.03
C GLN A 523 44.37 -11.65 -34.00
N PRO A 524 44.77 -12.94 -33.87
CA PRO A 524 45.84 -13.53 -34.67
C PRO A 524 45.36 -14.18 -35.98
N VAL A 525 45.99 -13.84 -37.12
CA VAL A 525 45.85 -14.56 -38.41
C VAL A 525 47.22 -14.78 -39.08
N LYS A 526 47.37 -15.94 -39.73
CA LYS A 526 48.63 -16.56 -40.22
C LYS A 526 49.37 -15.86 -41.36
N LYS A 527 50.72 -15.86 -41.29
CA LYS A 527 51.78 -16.08 -42.33
C LYS A 527 53.16 -15.72 -41.74
N THR A 528 54.33 -16.21 -42.15
CA THR A 528 54.78 -17.46 -42.82
C THR A 528 56.31 -17.58 -42.60
N GLU A 529 56.89 -18.78 -42.78
CA GLU A 529 58.33 -19.14 -42.80
C GLU A 529 59.41 -18.04 -42.76
N THR A 530 60.33 -18.15 -41.79
CA THR A 530 61.69 -18.67 -42.08
C THR A 530 62.37 -19.15 -40.80
N ALA A 531 63.00 -20.33 -40.83
CA ALA A 531 63.84 -20.85 -39.74
C ALA A 531 65.31 -20.45 -39.95
N PRO A 532 66.15 -20.46 -38.88
CA PRO A 532 66.86 -21.72 -38.64
C PRO A 532 66.95 -22.18 -37.16
N LYS A 533 66.73 -23.48 -37.04
CA LYS A 533 67.07 -24.46 -36.00
C LYS A 533 68.25 -24.12 -35.04
N ILE A 534 68.00 -24.25 -33.73
CA ILE A 534 68.93 -24.82 -32.74
C ILE A 534 68.15 -25.85 -31.90
N GLU A 535 68.81 -26.94 -31.49
CA GLU A 535 68.21 -28.15 -30.91
C GLU A 535 68.36 -28.25 -29.38
N LEU A 536 67.28 -28.75 -28.72
CA LEU A 536 67.26 -29.54 -27.47
C LEU A 536 67.73 -28.78 -26.19
N ILE A 537 67.36 -29.14 -24.95
CA ILE A 537 67.04 -30.44 -24.33
C ILE A 537 65.90 -30.27 -23.29
N ASP A 538 65.14 -31.34 -23.06
CA ASP A 538 64.12 -31.50 -22.00
C ASP A 538 64.76 -31.84 -20.63
N GLU A 539 64.34 -31.22 -19.52
CA GLU A 539 64.60 -31.80 -18.18
C GLU A 539 63.52 -31.44 -17.13
N LYS A 540 63.03 -32.46 -16.41
CA LYS A 540 62.12 -32.35 -15.26
C LYS A 540 62.91 -32.42 -13.95
N ALA A 541 62.68 -31.52 -13.00
CA ALA A 541 63.00 -31.76 -11.58
C ALA A 541 62.12 -30.98 -10.58
N THR A 542 61.18 -31.71 -9.96
CA THR A 542 60.82 -31.78 -8.53
C THR A 542 61.13 -30.64 -7.53
N ALA A 543 60.06 -30.11 -6.92
CA ALA A 543 59.83 -29.66 -5.52
C ALA A 543 60.94 -29.12 -4.58
N THR A 544 60.61 -28.08 -3.81
CA THR A 544 60.76 -28.07 -2.33
C THR A 544 59.75 -27.09 -1.67
N GLU A 545 59.35 -27.36 -0.43
CA GLU A 545 58.49 -26.54 0.44
C GLU A 545 59.26 -25.37 1.11
N SER A 546 58.58 -24.33 1.62
CA SER A 546 58.42 -24.13 3.09
C SER A 546 57.94 -22.74 3.56
N LYS A 547 56.97 -22.79 4.50
CA LYS A 547 56.75 -21.97 5.72
C LYS A 547 56.61 -20.43 5.70
N ILE A 548 55.38 -20.01 6.07
CA ILE A 548 54.99 -19.36 7.35
C ILE A 548 55.91 -18.25 7.91
N ASN A 549 55.32 -17.07 8.17
CA ASN A 549 55.40 -16.39 9.47
C ASN A 549 54.31 -15.30 9.62
N GLU A 550 53.43 -15.47 10.60
CA GLU A 550 52.79 -14.35 11.31
C GLU A 550 53.78 -13.78 12.33
N THR A 551 53.74 -12.48 12.60
CA THR A 551 53.91 -11.98 13.98
C THR A 551 53.24 -10.62 14.16
N GLU A 552 52.64 -10.41 15.33
CA GLU A 552 51.80 -9.28 15.70
C GLU A 552 52.54 -8.25 16.59
N ALA A 553 51.88 -7.11 16.83
CA ALA A 553 52.03 -6.19 17.98
C ALA A 553 53.20 -5.16 17.99
N VAL A 554 52.88 -3.90 18.31
CA VAL A 554 52.94 -3.38 19.71
C VAL A 554 52.34 -1.95 19.81
N LYS A 555 51.64 -1.69 20.92
CA LYS A 555 51.08 -0.39 21.36
C LYS A 555 52.17 0.65 21.73
N ARG A 556 51.90 1.93 21.43
CA ARG A 556 52.26 3.15 22.21
C ARG A 556 51.27 4.26 21.81
N GLY A 557 50.77 5.10 22.72
CA GLY A 557 50.90 5.13 24.18
C GLY A 557 49.88 6.11 24.77
#